data_AF-A0A8X6YVU5-F1
#
_entry.id   AF-A0A8X6YVU5-F1
#
_cell.length_a   1.000
_cell.length_b   1.000
_cell.length_c   1.000
_cell.angle_alpha   90.00
_cell.angle_beta   90.00
_cell.angle_gamma   90.00
#
_symmetry.space_group_name_H-M   'P 1'
#
loop_
_entity.id
_entity.type
_entity.pdbx_description
1 polymer ?
#
loop_
_entity_poly.entity_id
_entity_poly.type
_entity_poly.pdbx_seq_one_letter_code
_entity_poly.pdbx_strand_id
1 'polypeptide(L)'
;MAVIDVDASFRLLEDCFEKLKNVLDCAGNPTKSCVKVQELLWTINEVLFHSFPNDCENDDDDCHKVIRNDALINIKVTNDPPFTIHEIDVVINKLKLKKTPGPDSIPNEVVKKLHEMHPDLFLKVFNSCLLLKTFPRCWKKLGLS
;
A
#
# COMPACT_ATOMS: atom_id res chain seq x y z
N MET A 1 3.99 30.87 14.90
CA MET A 1 4.50 29.96 13.86
C MET A 1 4.49 28.57 14.47
N ALA A 2 3.42 27.81 14.24
CA ALA A 2 3.29 26.47 14.81
C ALA A 2 4.22 25.54 14.00
N VAL A 3 5.28 25.07 14.63
CA VAL A 3 6.08 23.96 14.11
C VAL A 3 5.14 22.75 14.14
N ILE A 4 4.68 22.33 12.97
CA ILE A 4 3.92 21.08 12.85
C ILE A 4 4.93 19.98 13.18
N ASP A 5 4.76 19.39 14.36
CA ASP A 5 5.62 18.34 14.88
C ASP A 5 5.47 17.08 14.01
N VAL A 6 6.41 16.91 13.07
CA VAL A 6 6.48 15.76 12.15
C VAL A 6 6.65 14.45 12.95
N ASP A 7 7.19 14.53 14.18
CA ASP A 7 7.36 13.40 15.11
C ASP A 7 6.01 12.96 15.70
N ALA A 8 5.12 13.89 16.03
CA ALA A 8 3.76 13.58 16.50
C ALA A 8 2.91 12.88 15.42
N SER A 9 3.07 13.29 14.15
CA SER A 9 2.36 12.66 13.02
C SER A 9 2.88 11.25 12.73
N PHE A 10 4.19 11.01 12.88
CA PHE A 10 4.80 9.69 12.76
C PHE A 10 4.36 8.76 13.91
N ARG A 11 4.29 9.26 15.15
CA ARG A 11 3.79 8.50 16.32
C ARG A 11 2.32 8.13 16.18
N LEU A 12 1.48 9.03 15.68
CA LEU A 12 0.09 8.73 15.39
C LEU A 12 -0.06 7.68 14.30
N LEU A 13 0.81 7.68 13.29
CA LEU A 13 0.84 6.67 12.24
C LEU A 13 1.23 5.30 12.83
N GLU A 14 2.31 5.23 13.60
CA GLU A 14 2.76 4.01 14.30
C GLU A 14 1.70 3.49 15.29
N ASP A 15 1.07 4.35 16.08
CA ASP A 15 -0.02 3.97 16.99
C ASP A 15 -1.25 3.43 16.24
N CYS A 16 -1.57 4.01 15.07
CA CYS A 16 -2.65 3.53 14.21
C CYS A 16 -2.28 2.19 13.56
N PHE A 17 -1.02 2.01 13.14
CA PHE A 17 -0.50 0.76 12.61
C PHE A 17 -0.49 -0.35 13.66
N GLU A 18 -0.10 -0.05 14.89
CA GLU A 18 -0.05 -1.04 15.96
C GLU A 18 -1.48 -1.41 16.43
N LYS A 19 -2.42 -0.46 16.39
CA LYS A 19 -3.86 -0.77 16.57
C LYS A 19 -4.40 -1.66 15.45
N LEU A 20 -4.02 -1.42 14.19
CA LEU A 20 -4.37 -2.27 13.05
C LEU A 20 -3.76 -3.67 13.17
N LYS A 21 -2.50 -3.77 13.58
CA LYS A 21 -1.78 -5.04 13.75
C LYS A 21 -2.36 -5.91 14.87
N ASN A 22 -2.71 -5.31 16.00
CA ASN A 22 -3.37 -6.02 17.10
C ASN A 22 -4.76 -6.58 16.72
N VAL A 23 -5.43 -6.01 15.73
CA VAL A 23 -6.70 -6.53 15.19
C VAL A 23 -6.46 -7.71 14.22
N LEU A 24 -5.27 -7.84 13.63
CA LEU A 24 -4.93 -8.84 12.61
C LEU A 24 -4.26 -10.10 13.16
N ASP A 25 -3.62 -10.07 14.34
CA ASP A 25 -2.87 -11.21 14.92
C ASP A 25 -3.75 -12.38 15.47
N CYS A 26 -5.04 -12.44 15.13
CA CYS A 26 -5.94 -13.52 15.54
C CYS A 26 -6.12 -14.67 14.53
N ALA A 27 -5.31 -14.75 13.46
CA ALA A 27 -5.47 -15.77 12.41
C ALA A 27 -4.21 -16.61 12.15
N GLY A 28 -4.19 -17.83 12.72
CA GLY A 28 -3.84 -19.08 12.03
C GLY A 28 -2.41 -19.34 11.52
N ASN A 29 -1.70 -20.24 12.21
CA ASN A 29 -0.54 -21.00 11.75
C ASN A 29 -0.91 -21.97 10.60
N PRO A 30 -0.02 -22.21 9.61
CA PRO A 30 0.17 -23.61 9.20
C PRO A 30 1.59 -24.01 8.77
N THR A 31 1.98 -25.20 9.25
CA THR A 31 3.10 -26.01 8.77
C THR A 31 2.74 -26.84 7.51
N LYS A 32 3.77 -27.14 6.69
CA LYS A 32 3.97 -28.26 5.72
C LYS A 32 3.68 -28.01 4.22
N SER A 33 4.76 -27.88 3.42
CA SER A 33 5.18 -28.85 2.38
C SER A 33 6.28 -28.27 1.47
N CYS A 34 7.52 -28.76 1.61
CA CYS A 34 8.76 -28.12 1.10
C CYS A 34 9.20 -28.54 -0.32
N VAL A 35 8.51 -29.45 -1.02
CA VAL A 35 9.07 -30.05 -2.25
C VAL A 35 8.48 -29.48 -3.56
N LYS A 36 7.26 -28.93 -3.56
CA LYS A 36 6.67 -28.28 -4.76
C LYS A 36 7.08 -26.81 -4.93
N VAL A 37 7.77 -26.25 -3.94
CA VAL A 37 8.08 -24.82 -3.84
C VAL A 37 9.21 -24.42 -4.80
N GLN A 38 10.21 -25.28 -4.99
CA GLN A 38 11.35 -24.97 -5.86
C GLN A 38 11.00 -24.96 -7.35
N GLU A 39 10.06 -25.81 -7.78
CA GLU A 39 9.61 -25.80 -9.17
C GLU A 39 8.81 -24.54 -9.53
N LEU A 40 7.91 -24.15 -8.63
CA LEU A 40 7.13 -22.94 -8.83
C LEU A 40 8.00 -21.67 -8.79
N LEU A 41 9.01 -21.63 -7.92
CA LEU A 41 9.95 -20.51 -7.80
C LEU A 41 10.77 -20.29 -9.07
N TRP A 42 11.25 -21.35 -9.74
CA TRP A 42 12.00 -21.17 -11.00
C TRP A 42 11.08 -20.63 -12.09
N THR A 43 9.86 -21.16 -12.21
CA THR A 43 8.93 -20.69 -13.25
C THR A 43 8.55 -19.23 -13.00
N ILE A 44 8.30 -18.86 -11.74
CA ILE A 44 8.04 -17.46 -11.37
C ILE A 44 9.25 -16.59 -11.72
N ASN A 45 10.46 -17.01 -11.36
CA ASN A 45 11.65 -16.22 -11.62
C ASN A 45 11.92 -16.07 -13.13
N GLU A 46 11.70 -17.13 -13.90
CA GLU A 46 11.87 -17.13 -15.36
C GLU A 46 10.86 -16.21 -16.04
N VAL A 47 9.58 -16.29 -15.63
CA VAL A 47 8.53 -15.40 -16.14
C VAL A 47 8.83 -13.96 -15.75
N LEU A 48 9.24 -13.70 -14.50
CA LEU A 48 9.62 -12.37 -14.05
C LEU A 48 10.78 -11.81 -14.86
N PHE A 49 11.85 -12.60 -15.05
CA PHE A 49 13.04 -12.20 -15.78
C PHE A 49 12.77 -11.90 -17.26
N HIS A 50 11.94 -12.71 -17.93
CA HIS A 50 11.65 -12.55 -19.35
C HIS A 50 10.51 -11.59 -19.67
N SER A 51 9.55 -11.42 -18.77
CA SER A 51 8.35 -10.59 -19.02
C SER A 51 8.47 -9.18 -18.45
N PHE A 52 9.37 -8.97 -17.47
CA PHE A 52 9.58 -7.67 -16.83
C PHE A 52 11.08 -7.34 -16.87
N PRO A 53 11.57 -6.74 -17.98
CA PRO A 53 12.95 -6.29 -18.04
C PRO A 53 13.23 -5.29 -16.91
N ASN A 54 14.49 -5.27 -16.43
CA ASN A 54 14.90 -4.24 -15.49
C ASN A 54 14.77 -2.87 -16.15
N ASP A 55 14.02 -1.97 -15.51
CA ASP A 55 13.87 -0.59 -15.97
C ASP A 55 15.19 0.16 -15.80
N CYS A 56 15.94 0.31 -16.89
CA CYS A 56 17.29 0.87 -16.91
C CYS A 56 17.32 2.12 -17.79
N GLU A 57 17.63 3.28 -17.20
CA GLU A 57 17.68 4.57 -17.91
C GLU A 57 18.68 4.59 -19.08
N ASN A 58 19.72 3.76 -19.03
CA ASN A 58 20.71 3.66 -20.10
C ASN A 58 20.16 2.98 -21.36
N ASP A 59 19.09 2.19 -21.23
CA ASP A 59 18.44 1.49 -22.33
C ASP A 59 17.34 2.37 -22.98
N ASP A 60 17.06 3.54 -22.40
CA ASP A 60 16.07 4.48 -22.92
C ASP A 60 16.56 5.14 -24.23
N ASP A 61 15.72 5.09 -25.25
CA ASP A 61 15.83 5.99 -26.40
C ASP A 61 15.37 7.41 -26.01
N ASP A 62 15.50 8.36 -26.94
CA ASP A 62 15.21 9.76 -26.62
C ASP A 62 13.74 10.01 -26.25
N CYS A 63 12.78 9.23 -26.77
CA CYS A 63 11.38 9.39 -26.38
C CYS A 63 11.11 8.76 -25.00
N HIS A 64 11.74 7.63 -24.67
CA HIS A 64 11.65 7.02 -23.34
C HIS A 64 12.24 7.94 -22.25
N LYS A 65 13.35 8.63 -22.52
CA LYS A 65 13.92 9.63 -21.59
C LYS A 65 12.96 10.76 -21.29
N VAL A 66 12.22 11.24 -22.30
CA VAL A 66 11.21 12.29 -22.12
C VAL A 66 10.07 11.76 -21.25
N ILE A 67 9.56 10.56 -21.51
CA ILE A 67 8.49 9.94 -20.71
C ILE A 67 8.93 9.75 -19.25
N ARG A 68 10.15 9.24 -19.02
CA ARG A 68 10.72 9.06 -17.67
C ARG A 68 10.83 10.41 -16.95
N ASN A 69 11.38 11.42 -17.61
CA ASN A 69 11.52 12.74 -17.02
C ASN A 69 10.18 13.40 -16.71
N ASP A 70 9.21 13.34 -17.62
CA ASP A 70 7.85 13.87 -17.39
C ASP A 70 7.19 13.16 -16.20
N ALA A 71 7.31 11.84 -16.09
CA ALA A 71 6.79 11.10 -14.94
C ALA A 71 7.45 11.54 -13.62
N LEU A 72 8.78 11.70 -13.60
CA LEU A 72 9.52 12.15 -12.42
C LEU A 72 9.21 13.60 -12.04
N ILE A 73 9.07 14.48 -13.03
CA ILE A 73 8.70 15.89 -12.84
C ILE A 73 7.28 15.96 -12.26
N ASN A 74 6.32 15.24 -12.83
CA ASN A 74 4.96 15.19 -12.30
C ASN A 74 4.93 14.73 -10.84
N ILE A 75 5.65 13.66 -10.48
CA ILE A 75 5.74 13.18 -9.09
C ILE A 75 6.30 14.25 -8.15
N LYS A 76 7.30 15.03 -8.59
CA LYS A 76 7.96 16.07 -7.78
C LYS A 76 7.13 17.34 -7.64
N VAL A 77 6.32 17.67 -8.65
CA VAL A 77 5.59 18.95 -8.74
C VAL A 77 4.15 18.82 -8.22
N THR A 78 3.58 17.62 -8.11
CA THR A 78 2.19 17.49 -7.66
C THR A 78 2.03 17.82 -6.17
N ASN A 79 1.43 18.99 -5.91
CA ASN A 79 0.81 19.32 -4.63
C ASN A 79 -0.66 18.92 -4.71
N ASP A 80 -0.91 17.60 -4.73
CA ASP A 80 -2.27 17.07 -4.70
C ASP A 80 -2.98 17.55 -3.43
N PRO A 81 -4.24 18.00 -3.52
CA PRO A 81 -4.99 18.43 -2.34
C PRO A 81 -5.21 17.25 -1.38
N PRO A 82 -5.29 17.50 -0.06
CA PRO A 82 -5.62 16.45 0.89
C PRO A 82 -6.99 15.85 0.59
N PHE A 83 -7.12 14.55 0.80
CA PHE A 83 -8.40 13.86 0.78
C PHE A 83 -9.34 14.45 1.82
N THR A 84 -10.62 14.42 1.49
CA THR A 84 -11.74 14.82 2.34
C THR A 84 -12.40 13.60 2.98
N ILE A 85 -13.05 13.80 4.12
CA ILE A 85 -13.81 12.72 4.78
C ILE A 85 -14.89 12.14 3.85
N HIS A 86 -15.52 12.98 3.02
CA HIS A 86 -16.55 12.56 2.09
C HIS A 86 -16.00 11.61 1.03
N GLU A 87 -14.81 11.87 0.48
CA GLU A 87 -14.16 10.96 -0.47
C GLU A 87 -13.88 9.60 0.18
N ILE A 88 -13.38 9.61 1.42
CA ILE A 88 -13.13 8.38 2.18
C ILE A 88 -14.43 7.61 2.41
N ASP A 89 -15.50 8.29 2.84
CA ASP A 89 -16.82 7.68 3.05
C ASP A 89 -17.35 7.03 1.77
N VAL A 90 -17.27 7.74 0.64
CA VAL A 90 -17.75 7.25 -0.66
C VAL A 90 -16.98 6.00 -1.07
N VAL A 91 -15.64 5.99 -0.90
CA VAL A 91 -14.79 4.86 -1.27
C VAL A 91 -15.09 3.65 -0.39
N ILE A 92 -15.11 3.84 0.95
CA ILE A 92 -15.33 2.75 1.90
C ILE A 92 -16.72 2.15 1.69
N ASN A 93 -17.76 2.96 1.47
CA ASN A 93 -19.10 2.47 1.21
C ASN A 93 -19.21 1.63 -0.06
N LYS A 94 -18.44 1.96 -1.10
CA LYS A 94 -18.38 1.22 -2.38
C LYS A 94 -17.66 -0.13 -2.27
N LEU A 95 -16.91 -0.40 -1.19
CA LEU A 95 -16.24 -1.69 -1.01
C LEU A 95 -17.26 -2.83 -0.99
N LYS A 96 -17.07 -3.83 -1.86
CA LYS A 96 -17.92 -5.02 -1.93
C LYS A 96 -17.51 -5.99 -0.84
N LEU A 97 -18.48 -6.43 -0.05
CA LEU A 97 -18.27 -7.49 0.95
C LEU A 97 -18.01 -8.84 0.27
N LYS A 98 -17.44 -9.78 1.01
CA LYS A 98 -17.12 -11.15 0.60
C LYS A 98 -16.22 -11.21 -0.63
N LYS A 99 -15.39 -10.18 -0.83
CA LYS A 99 -14.31 -10.19 -1.80
C LYS A 99 -13.08 -10.81 -1.15
N THR A 100 -12.32 -11.54 -1.96
CA THR A 100 -11.00 -12.02 -1.53
C THR A 100 -10.18 -10.83 -1.07
N PRO A 101 -9.58 -10.89 0.14
CA PRO A 101 -8.68 -9.86 0.62
C PRO A 101 -7.55 -9.57 -0.38
N GLY A 102 -7.00 -8.37 -0.32
CA GLY A 102 -5.82 -8.02 -1.09
C GLY A 102 -4.56 -8.74 -0.59
N PRO A 103 -3.39 -8.40 -1.14
CA PRO A 103 -2.09 -8.89 -0.65
C PRO A 103 -1.87 -8.63 0.85
N ASP A 104 -2.52 -7.60 1.41
CA ASP A 104 -2.51 -7.24 2.82
C ASP A 104 -3.30 -8.21 3.72
N SER A 105 -4.07 -9.15 3.15
CA SER A 105 -4.95 -10.08 3.85
C SER A 105 -6.04 -9.40 4.70
N ILE A 106 -6.36 -8.13 4.45
CA ILE A 106 -7.39 -7.37 5.18
C ILE A 106 -8.74 -7.49 4.45
N PRO A 107 -9.78 -8.10 5.04
CA PRO A 107 -11.11 -8.15 4.43
C PRO A 107 -11.80 -6.78 4.43
N ASN A 108 -12.63 -6.53 3.40
CA ASN A 108 -13.42 -5.29 3.30
C ASN A 108 -14.38 -5.10 4.48
N GLU A 109 -14.84 -6.18 5.10
CA GLU A 109 -15.65 -6.18 6.33
C GLU A 109 -14.91 -5.48 7.47
N VAL A 110 -13.61 -5.76 7.62
CA VAL A 110 -12.77 -5.16 8.66
C VAL A 110 -12.56 -3.68 8.37
N VAL A 111 -12.29 -3.32 7.11
CA VAL A 111 -12.14 -1.92 6.70
C VAL A 111 -13.40 -1.12 6.99
N LYS A 112 -14.58 -1.63 6.59
CA LYS A 112 -15.86 -0.98 6.90
C LYS A 112 -16.11 -0.86 8.39
N LYS A 113 -15.89 -1.94 9.14
CA LYS A 113 -16.14 -1.93 10.59
C LYS A 113 -15.22 -0.96 11.33
N LEU A 114 -13.96 -0.89 10.91
CA LEU A 114 -12.99 0.04 11.47
C LEU A 114 -13.38 1.49 11.17
N HIS A 115 -13.88 1.77 9.96
CA HIS A 115 -14.39 3.09 9.60
C HIS A 115 -15.64 3.49 10.40
N GLU A 116 -16.55 2.56 10.66
CA GLU A 116 -17.69 2.80 11.55
C GLU A 116 -17.25 3.18 12.96
N MET A 117 -16.19 2.55 13.48
CA MET A 117 -15.67 2.81 14.83
C MET A 117 -14.80 4.06 14.90
N HIS A 118 -14.02 4.33 13.84
CA HIS A 118 -13.05 5.42 13.76
C HIS A 118 -13.12 6.09 12.37
N PRO A 119 -14.14 6.93 12.11
CA PRO A 119 -14.37 7.52 10.78
C PRO A 119 -13.20 8.39 10.27
N ASP A 120 -12.39 8.92 11.17
CA ASP A 120 -11.26 9.80 10.85
C ASP A 120 -9.94 9.04 10.60
N LEU A 121 -9.89 7.75 10.91
CA LEU A 121 -8.64 6.96 10.86
C LEU A 121 -8.06 6.92 9.45
N PHE A 122 -8.85 6.46 8.48
CA PHE A 122 -8.40 6.33 7.09
C PHE A 122 -8.05 7.68 6.47
N LEU A 123 -8.82 8.72 6.79
CA LEU A 123 -8.52 10.09 6.36
C LEU A 123 -7.13 10.54 6.82
N LYS A 124 -6.81 10.32 8.11
CA LYS A 124 -5.49 10.65 8.67
C LYS A 124 -4.38 9.84 8.01
N VAL A 125 -4.57 8.53 7.88
CA VAL A 125 -3.55 7.65 7.26
C VAL A 125 -3.28 8.05 5.82
N PHE A 126 -4.32 8.25 5.00
CA PHE A 126 -4.15 8.59 3.58
C PHE A 126 -3.57 9.99 3.38
N ASN A 127 -3.99 10.98 4.16
CA ASN A 127 -3.39 12.32 4.08
C ASN A 127 -1.94 12.34 4.57
N SER A 128 -1.58 11.51 5.55
CA SER A 128 -0.17 11.31 5.93
C SER A 128 0.63 10.65 4.81
N CYS A 129 0.07 9.63 4.14
CA CYS A 129 0.74 9.01 2.98
C CYS A 129 0.95 10.02 1.84
N LEU A 130 -0.05 10.89 1.60
CA LEU A 130 0.01 11.93 0.58
C LEU A 130 1.08 12.98 0.89
N LEU A 131 1.14 13.42 2.14
CA LEU A 131 2.14 14.37 2.63
C LEU A 131 3.56 13.79 2.54
N LEU A 132 3.74 12.55 2.99
CA LEU A 132 5.04 11.88 3.05
C LEU A 132 5.45 11.26 1.70
N LYS A 133 4.57 11.31 0.68
CA LYS A 133 4.74 10.67 -0.63
C LYS A 133 5.16 9.19 -0.52
N THR A 134 4.71 8.51 0.53
CA THR A 134 5.09 7.12 0.85
C THR A 134 3.89 6.34 1.35
N PHE A 135 3.89 5.04 1.06
CA PHE A 135 2.90 4.10 1.56
C PHE A 135 3.55 3.09 2.51
N PRO A 136 2.80 2.58 3.50
CA PRO A 136 3.25 1.53 4.41
C PRO A 136 3.79 0.33 3.64
N ARG A 137 4.96 -0.16 4.04
CA ARG A 137 5.60 -1.31 3.37
C ARG A 137 4.76 -2.58 3.48
N CYS A 138 4.01 -2.75 4.57
CA CYS A 138 3.15 -3.91 4.78
C CYS A 138 2.04 -4.03 3.73
N TRP A 139 1.54 -2.91 3.17
CA TRP A 139 0.52 -2.92 2.12
C TRP A 139 1.03 -3.42 0.77
N LYS A 140 2.35 -3.43 0.58
CA LYS A 140 3.02 -3.86 -0.66
C LYS A 140 3.51 -5.31 -0.60
N LYS A 141 3.44 -5.97 0.55
CA LYS A 141 3.89 -7.36 0.67
C LYS A 141 2.85 -8.28 0.04
N LEU A 142 3.27 -9.07 -0.95
CA LEU A 142 2.57 -10.29 -1.28
C LEU A 142 2.75 -11.26 -0.11
N GLY A 143 1.65 -11.70 0.50
CA GLY A 143 1.65 -12.87 1.36
C GLY A 143 2.00 -14.12 0.55
N LEU A 144 3.29 -14.32 0.24
CA LEU A 144 3.82 -15.63 -0.10
C LEU A 144 3.97 -16.39 1.22
N SER A 145 2.85 -16.96 1.68
CA SER A 145 2.79 -17.98 2.73
C SER A 145 2.96 -19.37 2.12
#